data_AF-A0A960T796-F1
#
_entry.id   AF-A0A960T796-F1
#
_cell.length_a   1.000
_cell.length_b   1.000
_cell.length_c   1.000
_cell.angle_alpha   90.00
_cell.angle_beta   90.00
_cell.angle_gamma   90.00
#
_symmetry.space_group_name_H-M   'P 1'
#
loop_
_entity.id
_entity.type
_entity.pdbx_description
1 polymer ?
#
loop_
_entity_poly.entity_id
_entity_poly.type
_entity_poly.pdbx_seq_one_letter_code
_entity_poly.pdbx_strand_id
1 'polypeptide(L)'
;MFRYVVLLYALALPLGAIQPQALKLGDVMTSEEQKSTGISRLTSNEKAQLEVWLTNYTLRLYSNLARNPNLRPGELPVFGENKEQERPAASGYKPHAQVIKVDEIWDDGARLRLSDGSIWSVFDKNVDAASKWERGQNVTVYRSRNTEFPYRLVNMVNGAAIDANVDYGPSTTDTVQPEKRAPGVKVLQETIDQGTQLIMDEGSRWEISPWDRYKARLWLPGEKVKVERSGAVIYPYRLVNLDTTETVEAKLIKAAPGTTQQPTNGQTPKQ
;
A
#
# COMPACT_ATOMS: atom_id res chain seq x y z
N MET A 1 -20.56 40.91 54.09
CA MET A 1 -19.91 39.61 53.89
C MET A 1 -20.27 39.12 52.48
N PHE A 2 -19.55 39.58 51.44
CA PHE A 2 -19.87 39.29 50.02
C PHE A 2 -18.93 38.20 49.50
N ARG A 3 -19.52 37.09 49.03
CA ARG A 3 -18.80 35.94 48.46
C ARG A 3 -18.71 36.14 46.93
N TYR A 4 -17.49 36.29 46.42
CA TYR A 4 -17.22 36.29 44.99
C TYR A 4 -17.26 34.85 44.45
N VAL A 5 -18.18 34.60 43.51
CA VAL A 5 -18.25 33.38 42.70
C VAL A 5 -17.41 33.63 41.45
N VAL A 6 -16.22 33.04 41.39
CA VAL A 6 -15.34 33.10 40.20
C VAL A 6 -15.77 31.98 39.24
N LEU A 7 -16.48 32.35 38.18
CA LEU A 7 -16.85 31.47 37.07
C LEU A 7 -15.63 31.30 36.14
N LEU A 8 -14.94 30.17 36.28
CA LEU A 8 -13.88 29.75 35.36
C LEU A 8 -14.50 29.20 34.07
N TYR A 9 -14.61 30.05 33.06
CA TYR A 9 -14.85 29.61 31.68
C TYR A 9 -13.56 29.03 31.12
N ALA A 10 -13.46 27.70 31.09
CA ALA A 10 -12.41 27.00 30.36
C ALA A 10 -12.66 27.19 28.85
N LEU A 11 -11.85 28.06 28.24
CA LEU A 11 -11.85 28.28 26.80
C LEU A 11 -11.29 27.03 26.10
N ALA A 12 -12.18 26.13 25.68
CA ALA A 12 -11.82 24.98 24.86
C ALA A 12 -11.45 25.48 23.45
N LEU A 13 -10.15 25.72 23.21
CA LEU A 13 -9.65 26.01 21.88
C LEU A 13 -9.78 24.75 21.01
N PRO A 14 -10.54 24.79 19.89
CA PRO A 14 -10.58 23.65 18.99
C PRO A 14 -9.20 23.48 18.36
N LEU A 15 -8.55 22.34 18.65
CA LEU A 15 -7.39 21.87 17.90
C LEU A 15 -7.85 21.58 16.48
N GLY A 16 -7.82 22.60 15.63
CA GLY A 16 -8.06 22.43 14.20
C GLY A 16 -7.04 21.46 13.65
N ALA A 17 -7.51 20.28 13.21
CA ALA A 17 -6.66 19.34 12.49
C ALA A 17 -6.07 20.08 11.29
N ILE A 18 -4.73 20.21 11.25
CA ILE A 18 -4.03 20.70 10.07
C ILE A 18 -4.19 19.62 9.01
N GLN A 19 -5.25 19.72 8.22
CA GLN A 19 -5.37 18.90 7.03
C GLN A 19 -4.32 19.40 6.03
N PRO A 20 -3.50 18.51 5.45
CA PRO A 20 -2.59 18.89 4.40
C PRO A 20 -3.42 19.55 3.29
N GLN A 21 -3.15 20.84 3.04
CA GLN A 21 -3.88 21.58 2.02
C GLN A 21 -3.56 20.92 0.67
N ALA A 22 -4.57 20.27 0.08
CA ALA A 22 -4.44 19.68 -1.24
C ALA A 22 -4.08 20.79 -2.24
N LEU A 23 -3.05 20.55 -3.05
CA LEU A 23 -2.57 21.52 -4.03
C LEU A 23 -3.71 21.82 -5.02
N LYS A 24 -4.13 23.08 -5.10
CA LYS A 24 -5.17 23.48 -6.04
C LYS A 24 -4.55 23.77 -7.39
N LEU A 25 -5.27 23.42 -8.45
CA LEU A 25 -4.76 23.63 -9.80
C LEU A 25 -4.50 25.12 -10.08
N GLY A 26 -5.31 26.00 -9.47
CA GLY A 26 -5.13 27.45 -9.56
C GLY A 26 -3.85 27.97 -8.91
N ASP A 27 -3.21 27.19 -8.02
CA ASP A 27 -1.95 27.57 -7.38
C ASP A 27 -0.74 27.27 -8.28
N VAL A 28 -0.89 26.33 -9.21
CA VAL A 28 0.19 25.85 -10.09
C VAL A 28 0.05 26.25 -11.55
N MET A 29 -1.15 26.61 -11.99
CA MET A 29 -1.44 26.98 -13.37
C MET A 29 -2.46 28.11 -13.43
N THR A 30 -2.17 29.11 -14.26
CA THR A 30 -3.08 30.22 -14.57
C THR A 30 -4.32 29.71 -15.33
N SER A 31 -5.40 30.49 -15.32
CA SER A 31 -6.63 30.15 -16.04
C SER A 31 -6.40 30.04 -17.56
N GLU A 32 -5.50 30.86 -18.09
CA GLU A 32 -5.08 30.86 -19.49
C GLU A 32 -4.32 29.57 -19.86
N GLU A 33 -3.41 29.11 -18.99
CA GLU A 33 -2.71 27.83 -19.12
C GLU A 33 -3.69 26.65 -19.03
N GLN A 34 -4.62 26.69 -18.08
CA GLN A 34 -5.66 25.67 -17.96
C GLN A 34 -6.54 25.61 -19.22
N LYS A 35 -6.84 26.76 -19.83
CA LYS A 35 -7.61 26.83 -21.08
C LYS A 35 -6.83 26.29 -22.28
N SER A 36 -5.57 26.67 -22.42
CA SER A 36 -4.72 26.24 -23.54
C SER A 36 -4.35 24.76 -23.48
N THR A 37 -4.19 24.19 -22.28
CA THR A 37 -3.96 22.75 -22.06
C THR A 37 -5.23 21.91 -22.09
N GLY A 38 -6.41 22.52 -22.22
CA GLY A 38 -7.70 21.84 -22.24
C GLY A 38 -8.22 21.41 -20.87
N ILE A 39 -7.47 21.66 -19.78
CA ILE A 39 -7.89 21.36 -18.41
C ILE A 39 -9.17 22.12 -18.01
N SER A 40 -9.41 23.29 -18.60
CA SER A 40 -10.64 24.06 -18.37
C SER A 40 -11.91 23.33 -18.84
N ARG A 41 -11.79 22.25 -19.62
CA ARG A 41 -12.91 21.42 -20.09
C ARG A 41 -13.23 20.25 -19.15
N LEU A 42 -12.38 19.98 -18.15
CA LEU A 42 -12.62 18.94 -17.18
C LEU A 42 -13.85 19.26 -16.34
N THR A 43 -14.63 18.24 -16.03
CA THR A 43 -15.67 18.30 -15.01
C THR A 43 -15.07 18.58 -13.64
N SER A 44 -15.87 19.04 -12.68
CA SER A 44 -15.42 19.28 -11.31
C SER A 44 -14.80 18.03 -10.66
N ASN A 45 -15.32 16.84 -10.98
CA ASN A 45 -14.80 15.58 -10.44
C ASN A 45 -13.44 15.22 -11.05
N GLU A 46 -13.28 15.31 -12.37
CA GLU A 46 -12.00 15.07 -13.03
C GLU A 46 -10.92 16.07 -12.57
N LYS A 47 -11.30 17.34 -12.38
CA LYS A 47 -10.41 18.36 -11.82
C LYS A 47 -9.96 18.00 -10.40
N ALA A 48 -10.88 17.53 -9.55
CA ALA A 48 -10.54 17.08 -8.20
C ALA A 48 -9.58 15.87 -8.22
N GLN A 49 -9.81 14.90 -9.11
CA GLN A 49 -8.91 13.76 -9.27
C GLN A 49 -7.51 14.17 -9.75
N LEU A 50 -7.44 15.14 -10.67
CA LEU A 50 -6.18 15.71 -11.13
C LEU A 50 -5.42 16.42 -10.00
N GLU A 51 -6.11 17.19 -9.15
CA GLU A 51 -5.50 17.84 -7.97
C GLU A 51 -4.94 16.82 -6.97
N VAL A 52 -5.66 15.72 -6.73
CA VAL A 52 -5.18 14.61 -5.89
C VAL A 52 -3.96 13.95 -6.53
N TRP A 53 -3.97 13.72 -7.84
CA TRP A 53 -2.83 13.14 -8.56
C TRP A 53 -1.61 14.05 -8.48
N LEU A 54 -1.75 15.35 -8.73
CA LEU A 54 -0.69 16.35 -8.63
C LEU A 54 -0.10 16.42 -7.22
N THR A 55 -0.96 16.43 -6.20
CA THR A 55 -0.53 16.42 -4.80
C THR A 55 0.34 15.19 -4.51
N ASN A 56 -0.11 14.00 -4.92
CA ASN A 56 0.65 12.77 -4.73
C ASN A 56 1.97 12.75 -5.53
N TYR A 57 1.96 13.26 -6.76
CA TYR A 57 3.14 13.38 -7.59
C TYR A 57 4.19 14.28 -6.94
N THR A 58 3.78 15.46 -6.48
CA THR A 58 4.65 16.43 -5.80
C THR A 58 5.24 15.86 -4.51
N LEU A 59 4.45 15.17 -3.69
CA LEU A 59 4.95 14.51 -2.48
C LEU A 59 5.99 13.42 -2.77
N ARG A 60 5.79 12.64 -3.85
CA ARG A 60 6.78 11.66 -4.32
C ARG A 60 8.05 12.32 -4.83
N LEU A 61 7.91 13.46 -5.50
CA LEU A 61 9.07 14.22 -5.97
C LEU A 61 9.93 14.69 -4.80
N TYR A 62 9.30 15.31 -3.79
CA TYR A 62 10.00 15.75 -2.58
C TYR A 62 10.62 14.59 -1.81
N SER A 63 9.95 13.44 -1.70
CA SER A 63 10.51 12.26 -1.03
C SER A 63 11.73 11.71 -1.78
N ASN A 64 11.74 11.74 -3.11
CA ASN A 64 12.88 11.34 -3.92
C ASN A 64 14.06 12.32 -3.80
N LEU A 65 13.79 13.63 -3.81
CA LEU A 65 14.83 14.65 -3.60
C LEU A 65 15.45 14.55 -2.19
N ALA A 66 14.64 14.28 -1.17
CA ALA A 66 15.14 14.08 0.20
C ALA A 66 16.04 12.84 0.34
N ARG A 67 15.82 11.81 -0.50
CA ARG A 67 16.61 10.57 -0.49
C ARG A 67 17.90 10.66 -1.28
N ASN A 68 17.94 11.47 -2.33
CA ASN A 68 19.12 11.67 -3.14
C ASN A 68 19.40 13.16 -3.32
N PRO A 69 20.14 13.78 -2.38
CA PRO A 69 20.42 15.21 -2.40
C PRO A 69 21.25 15.66 -3.62
N ASN A 70 21.80 14.71 -4.39
CA ASN A 70 22.56 14.99 -5.61
C ASN A 70 21.68 15.09 -6.87
N LEU A 71 20.38 14.77 -6.80
CA LEU A 71 19.46 14.97 -7.93
C LEU A 71 19.34 16.47 -8.24
N ARG A 72 19.83 16.87 -9.42
CA ARG A 72 19.74 18.26 -9.86
C ARG A 72 18.31 18.58 -10.29
N PRO A 73 17.77 19.77 -9.97
CA PRO A 73 16.50 20.25 -10.51
C PRO A 73 16.60 20.33 -12.05
N GLY A 74 16.09 19.31 -12.75
CA GLY A 74 16.21 19.17 -14.21
C GLY A 74 16.60 17.76 -14.67
N GLU A 75 17.22 16.96 -13.81
CA GLU A 75 17.49 15.52 -14.05
C GLU A 75 16.34 14.64 -13.52
N LEU A 76 15.13 15.18 -13.53
CA LEU A 76 13.96 14.40 -13.14
C LEU A 76 13.69 13.36 -14.23
N PRO A 77 13.40 12.10 -13.86
CA PRO A 77 12.95 11.11 -14.83
C PRO A 77 11.72 11.65 -15.58
N VAL A 78 11.85 11.80 -16.90
CA VAL A 78 10.78 12.25 -17.78
C VAL A 78 9.73 11.14 -17.82
N PHE A 79 8.69 11.28 -17.00
CA PHE A 79 7.53 10.39 -17.03
C PHE A 79 6.58 10.85 -18.14
N GLY A 80 6.80 10.41 -19.39
CA GLY A 80 5.92 10.88 -20.47
C GLY A 80 6.07 10.40 -21.91
N GLU A 81 7.02 9.54 -22.30
CA GLU A 81 6.98 8.98 -23.67
C GLU A 81 6.37 7.57 -23.67
N ASN A 82 5.05 7.51 -23.78
CA ASN A 82 4.36 6.35 -24.32
C ASN A 82 4.65 6.27 -25.83
N LYS A 83 5.84 5.80 -26.21
CA LYS A 83 5.98 5.16 -27.52
C LYS A 83 5.50 3.74 -27.37
N GLU A 84 4.42 3.44 -28.07
CA GLU A 84 4.02 2.10 -28.45
C GLU A 84 5.12 1.55 -29.36
N GLN A 85 6.25 1.18 -28.76
CA GLN A 85 7.44 0.70 -29.45
C GLN A 85 7.36 -0.83 -29.41
N GLU A 86 7.10 -1.39 -30.58
CA GLU A 86 7.33 -2.78 -30.89
C GLU A 86 8.72 -3.20 -30.38
N ARG A 87 8.72 -4.01 -29.29
CA ARG A 87 9.77 -4.87 -28.71
C ARG A 87 11.26 -4.57 -29.01
N PRO A 88 12.12 -4.63 -27.97
CA PRO A 88 12.70 -5.95 -27.68
C PRO A 88 12.66 -6.32 -26.19
N ALA A 89 12.63 -7.63 -25.96
CA ALA A 89 12.75 -8.24 -24.65
C ALA A 89 14.11 -7.94 -24.01
N ALA A 90 14.26 -6.81 -23.32
CA ALA A 90 15.42 -6.50 -22.47
C ALA A 90 15.18 -5.26 -21.60
N SER A 91 14.28 -5.34 -20.62
CA SER A 91 14.42 -4.54 -19.40
C SER A 91 14.48 -5.52 -18.25
N GLY A 92 15.64 -5.56 -17.58
CA GLY A 92 15.96 -6.47 -16.48
C GLY A 92 15.12 -6.25 -15.22
N TYR A 93 13.97 -5.60 -15.32
CA TYR A 93 12.94 -5.65 -14.29
C TYR A 93 12.25 -7.02 -14.40
N LYS A 94 12.76 -8.00 -13.67
CA LYS A 94 12.02 -9.22 -13.35
C LYS A 94 11.12 -8.84 -12.16
N PRO A 95 9.84 -8.45 -12.34
CA PRO A 95 8.95 -8.48 -11.20
C PRO A 95 9.05 -9.90 -10.61
N HIS A 96 9.25 -10.00 -9.29
CA HIS A 96 9.19 -11.27 -8.55
C HIS A 96 7.73 -11.76 -8.52
N ALA A 97 7.15 -11.90 -9.70
CA ALA A 97 5.78 -12.26 -9.88
C ALA A 97 5.71 -13.74 -9.52
N GLN A 98 5.13 -14.01 -8.36
CA GLN A 98 5.03 -15.36 -7.84
C GLN A 98 4.21 -16.19 -8.82
N VAL A 99 4.75 -17.34 -9.20
CA VAL A 99 4.05 -18.31 -10.04
C VAL A 99 3.23 -19.19 -9.10
N ILE A 100 1.90 -19.08 -9.21
CA ILE A 100 0.93 -19.79 -8.37
C ILE A 100 0.04 -20.61 -9.31
N LYS A 101 -0.40 -21.80 -8.90
CA LYS A 101 -1.25 -22.64 -9.76
C LYS A 101 -2.71 -22.35 -9.53
N VAL A 102 -3.54 -22.48 -10.55
CA VAL A 102 -5.00 -22.58 -10.38
C VAL A 102 -5.29 -23.87 -9.61
N ASP A 103 -6.01 -23.80 -8.50
CA ASP A 103 -6.42 -24.98 -7.74
C ASP A 103 -7.90 -25.29 -7.96
N GLU A 104 -8.79 -24.32 -7.82
CA GLU A 104 -10.23 -24.48 -8.07
C GLU A 104 -10.78 -23.31 -8.88
N ILE A 105 -11.83 -23.59 -9.66
CA ILE A 105 -12.58 -22.62 -10.45
C ILE A 105 -14.05 -22.82 -10.07
N TRP A 106 -14.71 -21.75 -9.64
CA TRP A 106 -16.13 -21.78 -9.26
C TRP A 106 -16.94 -20.85 -10.15
N ASP A 107 -18.26 -21.07 -10.15
CA ASP A 107 -19.24 -20.18 -10.78
C ASP A 107 -18.87 -19.81 -12.22
N ASP A 108 -18.53 -20.83 -13.02
CA ASP A 108 -18.11 -20.69 -14.42
C ASP A 108 -16.99 -19.67 -14.64
N GLY A 109 -16.04 -19.59 -13.70
CA GLY A 109 -14.87 -18.70 -13.79
C GLY A 109 -15.05 -17.35 -13.11
N ALA A 110 -16.18 -17.08 -12.47
CA ALA A 110 -16.36 -15.85 -11.69
C ALA A 110 -15.48 -15.82 -10.44
N ARG A 111 -15.07 -16.98 -9.93
CA ARG A 111 -14.15 -17.07 -8.78
C ARG A 111 -13.07 -18.13 -9.00
N LEU A 112 -11.88 -17.84 -8.47
CA LEU A 112 -10.72 -18.73 -8.54
C LEU A 112 -10.15 -18.97 -7.15
N ARG A 113 -9.76 -20.21 -6.85
CA ARG A 113 -8.81 -20.53 -5.78
C ARG A 113 -7.47 -20.82 -6.40
N LEU A 114 -6.42 -20.19 -5.89
CA LEU A 114 -5.05 -20.51 -6.27
C LEU A 114 -4.40 -21.45 -5.24
N SER A 115 -3.29 -22.08 -5.61
CA SER A 115 -2.61 -23.11 -4.81
C SER A 115 -1.97 -22.59 -3.52
N ASP A 116 -1.92 -21.28 -3.31
CA ASP A 116 -1.54 -20.64 -2.05
C ASP A 116 -2.75 -20.45 -1.11
N GLY A 117 -3.91 -20.98 -1.47
CA GLY A 117 -5.16 -20.89 -0.73
C GLY A 117 -5.90 -19.56 -0.90
N SER A 118 -5.38 -18.63 -1.70
CA SER A 118 -6.05 -17.36 -1.96
C SER A 118 -7.30 -17.55 -2.84
N ILE A 119 -8.35 -16.78 -2.56
CA ILE A 119 -9.61 -16.76 -3.30
C ILE A 119 -9.78 -15.41 -3.97
N TRP A 120 -10.13 -15.44 -5.25
CA TRP A 120 -10.19 -14.28 -6.11
C TRP A 120 -11.56 -14.15 -6.78
N SER A 121 -12.11 -12.94 -6.78
CA SER A 121 -13.26 -12.56 -7.59
C SER A 121 -12.79 -11.99 -8.92
N VAL A 122 -13.24 -12.56 -10.03
CA VAL A 122 -12.87 -12.16 -11.39
C VAL A 122 -13.78 -11.03 -11.87
N PHE A 123 -13.22 -10.06 -12.59
CA PHE A 123 -14.02 -9.03 -13.24
C PHE A 123 -14.98 -9.64 -14.25
N ASP A 124 -16.27 -9.28 -14.22
CA ASP A 124 -17.32 -9.86 -15.06
C ASP A 124 -16.95 -9.99 -16.55
N LYS A 125 -16.24 -9.00 -17.11
CA LYS A 125 -15.80 -9.01 -18.52
C LYS A 125 -14.72 -10.05 -18.82
N ASN A 126 -14.15 -10.67 -17.80
CA ASN A 126 -13.09 -11.66 -17.89
C ASN A 126 -13.53 -13.07 -17.47
N VAL A 127 -14.78 -13.26 -17.05
CA VAL A 127 -15.31 -14.57 -16.61
C VAL A 127 -15.19 -15.61 -17.72
N ASP A 128 -15.56 -15.28 -18.96
CA ASP A 128 -15.41 -16.16 -20.14
C ASP A 128 -13.96 -16.57 -20.43
N ALA A 129 -12.98 -15.76 -20.02
CA ALA A 129 -11.57 -16.07 -20.17
C ALA A 129 -11.07 -16.97 -19.03
N ALA A 130 -11.51 -16.69 -17.80
CA ALA A 130 -11.19 -17.47 -16.60
C ALA A 130 -11.83 -18.87 -16.64
N SER A 131 -13.03 -19.00 -17.19
CA SER A 131 -13.76 -20.28 -17.32
C SER A 131 -13.04 -21.32 -18.18
N LYS A 132 -12.13 -20.86 -19.06
CA LYS A 132 -11.29 -21.70 -19.93
C LYS A 132 -9.98 -22.09 -19.28
N TRP A 133 -9.70 -21.63 -18.06
CA TRP A 133 -8.52 -22.05 -17.33
C TRP A 133 -8.74 -23.44 -16.76
N GLU A 134 -7.66 -24.15 -16.49
CA GLU A 134 -7.73 -25.50 -15.95
C GLU A 134 -6.94 -25.57 -14.64
N ARG A 135 -7.38 -26.47 -13.76
CA ARG A 135 -6.64 -26.79 -12.53
C ARG A 135 -5.20 -27.20 -12.85
N GLY A 136 -4.26 -26.67 -12.07
CA GLY A 136 -2.83 -26.92 -12.17
C GLY A 136 -2.09 -25.98 -13.11
N GLN A 137 -2.78 -25.15 -13.90
CA GLN A 137 -2.14 -24.18 -14.79
C GLN A 137 -1.44 -23.08 -13.98
N ASN A 138 -0.24 -22.69 -14.42
CA ASN A 138 0.53 -21.64 -13.78
C ASN A 138 -0.05 -20.26 -14.09
N VAL A 139 -0.20 -19.44 -13.06
CA VAL A 139 -0.71 -18.08 -13.12
C VAL A 139 0.32 -17.17 -12.47
N THR A 140 0.51 -16.01 -13.06
CA THR A 140 1.32 -14.94 -12.51
C THR A 140 0.44 -13.77 -12.12
N VAL A 141 0.64 -13.22 -10.91
CA VAL A 141 -0.14 -12.08 -10.42
C VAL A 141 0.64 -10.79 -10.64
N TYR A 142 -0.03 -9.81 -11.26
CA TYR A 142 0.47 -8.45 -11.45
C TYR A 142 -0.51 -7.45 -10.85
N ARG A 143 -0.08 -6.19 -10.80
CA ARG A 143 -0.99 -5.07 -10.56
C ARG A 143 -1.76 -4.74 -11.84
N SER A 144 -3.08 -4.59 -11.71
CA SER A 144 -3.92 -4.10 -12.80
C SER A 144 -3.94 -2.57 -12.88
N ARG A 145 -4.33 -2.06 -14.05
CA ARG A 145 -4.73 -0.66 -14.25
C ARG A 145 -6.21 -0.44 -13.88
N ASN A 146 -7.00 -1.51 -13.78
CA ASN A 146 -8.36 -1.45 -13.28
C ASN A 146 -8.31 -1.21 -11.76
N THR A 147 -8.85 -0.08 -11.30
CA THR A 147 -8.82 0.27 -9.88
C THR A 147 -9.86 -0.48 -9.04
N GLU A 148 -10.92 -0.99 -9.66
CA GLU A 148 -11.95 -1.81 -9.01
C GLU A 148 -11.48 -3.25 -8.83
N PHE A 149 -10.65 -3.73 -9.76
CA PHE A 149 -10.01 -5.05 -9.74
C PHE A 149 -8.49 -4.87 -9.81
N PRO A 150 -7.83 -4.54 -8.68
CA PRO A 150 -6.47 -4.00 -8.66
C PRO A 150 -5.38 -5.00 -9.02
N TYR A 151 -5.73 -6.25 -9.28
CA TYR A 151 -4.81 -7.31 -9.65
C TYR A 151 -5.13 -7.85 -11.03
N ARG A 152 -4.08 -8.31 -11.72
CA ARG A 152 -4.18 -8.94 -13.03
C ARG A 152 -3.52 -10.30 -12.97
N LEU A 153 -4.30 -11.35 -13.12
CA LEU A 153 -3.82 -12.72 -13.17
C LEU A 153 -3.55 -13.07 -14.64
N VAL A 154 -2.37 -13.57 -14.94
CA VAL A 154 -1.96 -13.96 -16.29
C VAL A 154 -1.66 -15.44 -16.30
N ASN A 155 -2.45 -16.20 -17.03
CA ASN A 155 -2.25 -17.62 -17.25
C ASN A 155 -1.05 -17.83 -18.18
N MET A 156 -0.06 -18.58 -17.71
CA MET A 156 1.20 -18.79 -18.42
C MET A 156 1.10 -19.83 -19.54
N VAL A 157 0.01 -20.62 -19.60
CA VAL A 157 -0.20 -21.63 -20.63
C VAL A 157 -0.75 -21.00 -21.90
N ASN A 158 -1.80 -20.18 -21.77
CA ASN A 158 -2.50 -19.59 -22.91
C ASN A 158 -2.30 -18.08 -23.06
N GLY A 159 -1.60 -17.43 -22.11
CA GLY A 159 -1.36 -15.98 -22.10
C GLY A 159 -2.60 -15.15 -21.77
N ALA A 160 -3.74 -15.77 -21.47
CA ALA A 160 -4.95 -15.07 -21.11
C ALA A 160 -4.75 -14.30 -19.80
N ALA A 161 -5.25 -13.07 -19.76
CA ALA A 161 -5.13 -12.21 -18.60
C ALA A 161 -6.51 -11.75 -18.14
N ILE A 162 -6.74 -11.82 -16.84
CA ILE A 162 -7.99 -11.41 -16.21
C ILE A 162 -7.68 -10.38 -15.12
N ASP A 163 -8.55 -9.40 -14.94
CA ASP A 163 -8.49 -8.51 -13.79
C ASP A 163 -9.32 -9.13 -12.65
N ALA A 164 -8.80 -9.09 -11.42
CA ALA A 164 -9.41 -9.74 -10.27
C ALA A 164 -9.22 -8.92 -8.99
N ASN A 165 -10.03 -9.25 -7.98
CA ASN A 165 -9.89 -8.79 -6.60
C ASN A 165 -9.65 -9.99 -5.68
N VAL A 166 -8.95 -9.78 -4.55
CA VAL A 166 -8.72 -10.83 -3.55
C VAL A 166 -9.87 -10.80 -2.56
N ASP A 167 -10.68 -11.85 -2.53
CA ASP A 167 -11.71 -12.02 -1.50
C ASP A 167 -11.12 -12.55 -0.20
N TYR A 168 -10.17 -13.48 -0.33
CA TYR A 168 -9.48 -14.12 0.79
C TYR A 168 -8.01 -14.28 0.42
N GLY A 169 -7.12 -13.72 1.26
CA GLY A 169 -5.67 -13.80 1.02
C GLY A 169 -5.13 -15.23 1.06
N PRO A 170 -3.88 -15.45 0.65
CA PRO A 170 -3.25 -16.77 0.74
C PRO A 170 -3.38 -17.31 2.16
N SER A 171 -3.95 -18.51 2.28
CA SER A 171 -4.09 -19.17 3.57
C SER A 171 -2.70 -19.62 3.99
N THR A 172 -2.10 -18.96 4.98
CA THR A 172 -0.85 -19.45 5.58
C THR A 172 -1.04 -20.72 6.41
N THR A 173 -2.21 -21.37 6.31
CA THR A 173 -2.66 -22.46 7.18
C THR A 173 -2.28 -23.84 6.64
N ASP A 174 -1.80 -23.95 5.40
CA ASP A 174 -1.25 -25.21 4.90
C ASP A 174 0.17 -25.42 5.44
N THR A 175 0.23 -26.09 6.58
CA THR A 175 1.38 -26.87 7.07
C THR A 175 2.73 -26.16 6.94
N VAL A 176 2.83 -24.94 7.47
CA VAL A 176 4.12 -24.46 7.99
C VAL A 176 4.41 -25.31 9.22
N GLN A 177 5.03 -26.47 9.00
CA GLN A 177 6.00 -27.01 9.94
C GLN A 177 6.79 -25.79 10.43
N PRO A 178 6.86 -25.48 11.74
CA PRO A 178 7.36 -24.20 12.23
C PRO A 178 8.83 -24.03 11.83
N GLU A 179 9.02 -23.54 10.61
CA GLU A 179 10.29 -23.27 10.00
C GLU A 179 10.72 -21.98 10.67
N LYS A 180 11.34 -22.16 11.84
CA LYS A 180 12.06 -21.21 12.68
C LYS A 180 12.05 -19.80 12.08
N ARG A 181 10.90 -19.10 12.17
CA ARG A 181 10.74 -17.77 11.58
C ARG A 181 11.87 -16.93 12.16
N ALA A 182 12.64 -16.26 11.30
CA ALA A 182 13.66 -15.35 11.78
C ALA A 182 13.00 -14.40 12.79
N PRO A 183 13.53 -14.29 14.03
CA PRO A 183 12.89 -13.51 15.07
C PRO A 183 12.64 -12.08 14.57
N GLY A 184 11.37 -11.66 14.58
CA GLY A 184 10.95 -10.32 14.14
C GLY A 184 10.32 -10.22 12.74
N VAL A 185 10.17 -11.30 11.99
CA VAL A 185 9.40 -11.31 10.72
C VAL A 185 7.93 -11.65 11.00
N LYS A 186 7.05 -10.79 10.52
CA LYS A 186 5.58 -10.85 10.60
C LYS A 186 4.98 -10.96 9.20
N VAL A 187 3.71 -11.35 9.10
CA VAL A 187 3.00 -11.35 7.82
C VAL A 187 1.95 -10.23 7.87
N LEU A 188 1.87 -9.42 6.81
CA LEU A 188 0.85 -8.39 6.71
C LEU A 188 -0.52 -9.07 6.52
N GLN A 189 -1.46 -8.81 7.40
CA GLN A 189 -2.82 -9.33 7.29
C GLN A 189 -3.73 -8.35 6.54
N GLU A 190 -3.65 -7.06 6.85
CA GLU A 190 -4.57 -6.06 6.31
C GLU A 190 -3.96 -4.66 6.28
N THR A 191 -4.33 -3.89 5.25
CA THR A 191 -4.00 -2.47 5.09
C THR A 191 -5.28 -1.63 5.23
N ILE A 192 -5.35 -0.76 6.24
CA ILE A 192 -6.54 0.02 6.59
C ILE A 192 -6.37 1.49 6.20
N ASP A 193 -7.48 2.14 5.85
CA ASP A 193 -7.58 3.59 5.63
C ASP A 193 -6.49 4.13 4.69
N GLN A 194 -6.36 3.50 3.52
CA GLN A 194 -5.37 3.84 2.50
C GLN A 194 -3.94 3.88 3.06
N GLY A 195 -3.56 2.84 3.80
CA GLY A 195 -2.20 2.69 4.35
C GLY A 195 -1.94 3.52 5.60
N THR A 196 -2.98 4.05 6.24
CA THR A 196 -2.84 4.74 7.54
C THR A 196 -2.50 3.75 8.65
N GLN A 197 -3.05 2.53 8.59
CA GLN A 197 -2.75 1.49 9.55
C GLN A 197 -2.48 0.15 8.87
N LEU A 198 -1.64 -0.67 9.50
CA LEU A 198 -1.39 -2.05 9.10
C LEU A 198 -1.74 -2.99 10.26
N ILE A 199 -2.35 -4.13 9.95
CA ILE A 199 -2.57 -5.25 10.88
C ILE A 199 -1.69 -6.41 10.45
N MET A 200 -0.93 -6.98 11.38
CA MET A 200 -0.10 -8.17 11.14
C MET A 200 -0.86 -9.45 11.50
N ASP A 201 -0.37 -10.61 11.06
CA ASP A 201 -0.96 -11.94 11.28
C ASP A 201 -1.14 -12.30 12.76
N GLU A 202 -0.29 -11.77 13.65
CA GLU A 202 -0.48 -11.93 15.09
C GLU A 202 -1.54 -10.98 15.71
N GLY A 203 -2.22 -10.17 14.90
CA GLY A 203 -3.21 -9.18 15.35
C GLY A 203 -2.63 -7.89 15.92
N SER A 204 -1.30 -7.65 15.78
CA SER A 204 -0.68 -6.38 16.15
C SER A 204 -1.10 -5.28 15.16
N ARG A 205 -1.34 -4.07 15.65
CA ARG A 205 -1.81 -2.91 14.86
C ARG A 205 -0.80 -1.77 14.91
N TRP A 206 -0.47 -1.25 13.74
CA TRP A 206 0.57 -0.24 13.53
C TRP A 206 -0.01 0.98 12.83
N GLU A 207 0.33 2.19 13.29
CA GLU A 207 0.04 3.44 12.59
C GLU A 207 1.25 3.82 11.75
N ILE A 208 1.01 4.12 10.48
CA ILE A 208 2.05 4.52 9.54
C ILE A 208 2.20 6.04 9.54
N SER A 209 3.45 6.47 9.53
CA SER A 209 3.84 7.87 9.36
C SER A 209 3.09 8.49 8.17
N PRO A 210 2.48 9.68 8.32
CA PRO A 210 1.76 10.37 7.24
C PRO A 210 2.56 10.44 5.93
N TRP A 211 3.89 10.58 6.04
CA TRP A 211 4.82 10.66 4.92
C TRP A 211 5.01 9.34 4.18
N ASP A 212 4.67 8.21 4.79
CA ASP A 212 4.87 6.87 4.24
C ASP A 212 3.58 6.14 3.88
N ARG A 213 2.40 6.70 4.19
CA ARG A 213 1.09 6.10 3.88
C ARG A 213 0.93 5.76 2.41
N TYR A 214 1.49 6.59 1.51
CA TYR A 214 1.41 6.34 0.07
C TYR A 214 2.17 5.09 -0.39
N LYS A 215 3.14 4.62 0.40
CA LYS A 215 3.86 3.35 0.19
C LYS A 215 3.08 2.21 0.84
N ALA A 216 2.74 2.37 2.12
CA ALA A 216 2.00 1.35 2.88
C ALA A 216 0.66 0.97 2.22
N ARG A 217 -0.03 1.92 1.58
CA ARG A 217 -1.28 1.64 0.83
C ARG A 217 -1.10 0.71 -0.37
N LEU A 218 0.14 0.47 -0.79
CA LEU A 218 0.49 -0.42 -1.89
C LEU A 218 0.91 -1.81 -1.39
N TRP A 219 1.06 -1.99 -0.08
CA TRP A 219 1.42 -3.28 0.51
C TRP A 219 0.18 -4.18 0.55
N LEU A 220 0.41 -5.45 0.27
CA LEU A 220 -0.62 -6.45 0.03
C LEU A 220 -0.70 -7.44 1.21
N PRO A 221 -1.91 -7.90 1.59
CA PRO A 221 -2.06 -9.02 2.50
C PRO A 221 -1.23 -10.24 2.07
N GLY A 222 -0.55 -10.87 3.02
CA GLY A 222 0.37 -12.00 2.80
C GLY A 222 1.84 -11.60 2.68
N GLU A 223 2.16 -10.32 2.46
CA GLU A 223 3.56 -9.87 2.35
C GLU A 223 4.31 -9.98 3.69
N LYS A 224 5.59 -10.32 3.62
CA LYS A 224 6.44 -10.49 4.80
C LYS A 224 6.98 -9.14 5.26
N VAL A 225 6.72 -8.80 6.51
CA VAL A 225 7.13 -7.53 7.11
C VAL A 225 8.10 -7.77 8.26
N LYS A 226 9.29 -7.22 8.16
CA LYS A 226 10.25 -7.17 9.27
C LYS A 226 10.05 -5.88 10.06
N VAL A 227 10.00 -6.00 11.39
CA VAL A 227 9.92 -4.85 12.28
C VAL A 227 11.30 -4.52 12.85
N GLU A 228 11.73 -3.28 12.72
CA GLU A 228 12.98 -2.76 13.27
C GLU A 228 12.72 -1.51 14.12
N ARG A 229 13.66 -1.12 14.99
CA ARG A 229 13.63 0.22 15.59
C ARG A 229 14.09 1.26 14.58
N SER A 230 13.38 2.38 14.52
CA SER A 230 13.87 3.57 13.82
C SER A 230 14.31 4.60 14.85
N GLY A 231 15.30 5.42 14.51
CA GLY A 231 15.76 6.49 15.41
C GLY A 231 14.75 7.65 15.56
N ALA A 232 13.56 7.53 14.96
CA ALA A 232 12.55 8.58 14.97
C ALA A 232 11.78 8.59 16.29
N VAL A 233 11.52 9.79 16.82
CA VAL A 233 10.88 9.95 18.13
C VAL A 233 9.38 9.63 18.09
N ILE A 234 8.69 10.07 17.04
CA ILE A 234 7.22 9.97 16.92
C ILE A 234 6.79 8.61 16.38
N TYR A 235 7.58 8.02 15.49
CA TYR A 235 7.36 6.73 14.86
C TYR A 235 8.59 5.86 15.09
N PRO A 236 8.76 5.25 16.28
CA PRO A 236 10.02 4.65 16.71
C PRO A 236 10.33 3.28 16.09
N TYR A 237 9.52 2.84 15.13
CA TYR A 237 9.70 1.59 14.44
C TYR A 237 9.75 1.82 12.93
N ARG A 238 10.54 0.99 12.24
CA ARG A 238 10.56 0.88 10.80
C ARG A 238 10.04 -0.49 10.41
N LEU A 239 9.02 -0.51 9.57
CA LEU A 239 8.51 -1.72 8.95
C LEU A 239 9.18 -1.86 7.58
N VAL A 240 9.74 -3.03 7.30
CA VAL A 240 10.40 -3.36 6.03
C VAL A 240 9.62 -4.47 5.36
N ASN A 241 9.01 -4.17 4.23
CA ASN A 241 8.39 -5.18 3.39
C ASN A 241 9.51 -5.95 2.67
N LEU A 242 9.64 -7.23 3.00
CA LEU A 242 10.73 -8.07 2.50
C LEU A 242 10.51 -8.51 1.05
N ASP A 243 9.28 -8.46 0.55
CA ASP A 243 8.95 -8.81 -0.82
C ASP A 243 9.25 -7.65 -1.80
N THR A 244 9.03 -6.41 -1.35
CA THR A 244 9.24 -5.19 -2.18
C THR A 244 10.48 -4.39 -1.80
N THR A 245 11.13 -4.71 -0.69
CA THR A 245 12.20 -3.92 -0.04
C THR A 245 11.81 -2.51 0.40
N GLU A 246 10.52 -2.16 0.30
CA GLU A 246 10.03 -0.87 0.75
C GLU A 246 10.04 -0.75 2.28
N THR A 247 10.25 0.47 2.76
CA THR A 247 10.27 0.77 4.19
C THR A 247 9.29 1.89 4.53
N VAL A 248 8.61 1.73 5.66
CA VAL A 248 7.73 2.75 6.24
C VAL A 248 8.03 2.95 7.72
N GLU A 249 8.02 4.20 8.17
CA GLU A 249 8.08 4.54 9.58
C GLU A 249 6.71 4.32 10.23
N ALA A 250 6.70 3.70 11.41
CA ALA A 250 5.48 3.28 12.09
C ALA A 250 5.58 3.42 13.62
N LYS A 251 4.42 3.46 14.28
CA LYS A 251 4.29 3.33 15.73
C LYS A 251 3.29 2.23 16.06
N LEU A 252 3.60 1.43 17.07
CA LEU A 252 2.71 0.37 17.53
C LEU A 252 1.53 1.00 18.28
N ILE A 253 0.31 0.75 17.80
CA ILE A 253 -0.94 1.19 18.45
C ILE A 253 -1.42 0.13 19.42
N LYS A 254 -1.39 -1.13 19.00
CA LYS A 254 -1.91 -2.26 19.76
C LYS A 254 -1.00 -3.48 19.57
N ALA A 255 -0.49 -4.02 20.67
CA ALA A 255 0.27 -5.26 20.67
C ALA A 255 -0.63 -6.46 20.39
N ALA A 256 -0.03 -7.55 19.91
CA ALA A 256 -0.71 -8.82 19.72
C ALA A 256 -1.31 -9.36 21.03
N PRO A 257 -2.50 -9.99 21.00
CA PRO A 257 -3.07 -10.63 22.19
C PRO A 257 -2.09 -11.66 22.75
N GLY A 258 -1.87 -11.65 24.07
CA GLY A 258 -0.95 -12.57 24.74
C GLY A 258 0.52 -12.14 24.72
N THR A 259 0.88 -11.05 24.02
CA THR A 259 2.21 -10.43 24.16
C THR A 259 2.18 -9.41 25.29
N THR A 260 1.99 -9.89 26.52
CA THR A 260 2.30 -9.05 27.69
C THR A 260 3.81 -8.81 27.62
N GLN A 261 4.22 -7.58 27.29
CA GLN A 261 5.62 -7.19 27.41
C GLN A 261 5.98 -7.37 28.89
N GLN A 262 6.54 -8.52 29.23
CA GLN A 262 7.14 -8.70 30.54
C GLN A 262 8.26 -7.67 30.59
N PRO A 263 8.15 -6.64 31.46
CA PRO A 263 9.17 -5.62 31.51
C PRO A 263 10.49 -6.33 31.76
N THR A 264 11.44 -6.18 30.86
CA THR A 264 12.82 -6.58 31.08
C THR A 264 13.40 -5.64 32.13
N ASN A 265 12.93 -5.78 33.37
CA ASN A 265 13.51 -5.20 34.57
C ASN A 265 14.80 -5.96 34.82
N GLY A 266 15.91 -5.39 34.38
CA GLY A 266 17.21 -6.02 34.50
C GLY A 266 18.35 -5.03 34.43
N GLN A 267 18.46 -4.15 35.43
CA GLN A 267 19.75 -3.64 35.90
C GLN A 267 19.62 -3.05 37.31
N THR A 268 19.77 -3.93 38.30
CA THR A 268 20.12 -3.54 39.67
C THR A 268 21.59 -3.11 39.67
N PRO A 269 21.97 -1.95 40.23
CA PRO A 269 23.37 -1.61 40.43
C PRO A 269 23.97 -2.62 41.43
N LYS A 270 25.09 -3.25 41.06
CA LYS A 270 25.91 -3.95 42.04
C LYS A 270 26.48 -2.92 43.02
N GLN A 271 26.44 -3.30 44.30
CA GLN A 271 26.89 -2.55 45.47
C GLN A 271 28.36 -2.14 45.38
#